data_AF-X1GPN0-F1
#
_entry.id   AF-X1GPN0-F1
#
_cell.length_a   1.000
_cell.length_b   1.000
_cell.length_c   1.000
_cell.angle_alpha   90.00
_cell.angle_beta   90.00
_cell.angle_gamma   90.00
#
_symmetry.space_group_name_H-M   'P 1'
#
loop_
_entity.id
_entity.type
_entity.pdbx_description
1 polymer ?
#
loop_
_entity_poly.entity_id
_entity_poly.type
_entity_poly.pdbx_seq_one_letter_code
_entity_poly.pdbx_strand_id
1 'polypeptide(L)'
;QGEFTEEEFEEAYAEQAKGLTDGKVDFLLIETQYDLKEALCALRGSRKSTDLPIFVTMTFNLHPRGFFTLMGNSTAQCIEELEKEDVPVLGTNCTLNSAEMADLIKVMREKTTLPLLAQANAGKPSLSAEGEVSYSQGLEDYVRYIPQMIDNGANLIGGCCGTNPDYIKRMAELIKKT
;
A
#
# COMPACT_ATOMS: atom_id res chain seq x y z
N GLN A 1 2.91 21.19 7.20
CA GLN A 1 3.96 21.58 6.24
C GLN A 1 5.29 21.49 6.97
N GLY A 2 6.26 20.82 6.35
CA GLY A 2 7.65 20.73 6.85
C GLY A 2 8.53 21.81 6.22
N GLU A 3 9.84 21.73 6.49
CA GLU A 3 10.83 22.73 6.05
C GLU A 3 11.42 22.45 4.66
N PHE A 4 11.24 21.24 4.13
CA PHE A 4 11.80 20.80 2.86
C PHE A 4 10.89 21.14 1.67
N THR A 5 11.53 21.48 0.56
CA THR A 5 10.92 21.69 -0.76
C THR A 5 10.63 20.36 -1.46
N GLU A 6 9.75 20.38 -2.47
CA GLU A 6 9.47 19.20 -3.30
C GLU A 6 10.74 18.67 -3.98
N GLU A 7 11.61 19.57 -4.44
CA GLU A 7 12.88 19.21 -5.08
C GLU A 7 13.80 18.45 -4.12
N GLU A 8 13.92 18.89 -2.87
CA GLU A 8 14.70 18.20 -1.84
C GLU A 8 14.13 16.80 -1.53
N PHE A 9 12.80 16.64 -1.50
CA PHE A 9 12.19 15.31 -1.38
C PHE A 9 12.52 14.44 -2.60
N GLU A 10 12.34 14.95 -3.81
CA GLU A 10 12.63 14.22 -5.04
C GLU A 10 14.09 13.78 -5.12
N GLU A 11 15.04 14.62 -4.72
CA GLU A 11 16.47 14.29 -4.65
C GLU A 11 16.74 13.17 -3.64
N ALA A 12 16.15 13.24 -2.44
CA ALA A 12 16.30 12.21 -1.43
C ALA A 12 15.74 10.84 -1.86
N TYR A 13 14.63 10.83 -2.60
CA TYR A 13 14.07 9.61 -3.18
C TYR A 13 14.88 9.10 -4.38
N ALA A 14 15.46 10.00 -5.19
CA ALA A 14 16.32 9.64 -6.31
C ALA A 14 17.57 8.87 -5.84
N GLU A 15 18.20 9.28 -4.74
CA GLU A 15 19.36 8.59 -4.16
C GLU A 15 19.01 7.15 -3.75
N GLN A 16 17.90 6.96 -3.05
CA GLN A 16 17.43 5.64 -2.61
C GLN A 16 17.08 4.74 -3.80
N ALA A 17 16.33 5.28 -4.77
CA ALA A 17 15.96 4.56 -5.99
C ALA A 17 17.18 4.12 -6.79
N LYS A 18 18.24 4.94 -6.85
CA LYS A 18 19.50 4.59 -7.48
C LYS A 18 20.14 3.39 -6.78
N GLY A 19 20.23 3.41 -5.45
CA GLY A 19 20.81 2.31 -4.68
C GLY A 19 20.09 0.98 -4.91
N LEU A 20 18.75 1.00 -4.95
CA LEU A 20 17.94 -0.19 -5.24
C LEU A 20 18.11 -0.67 -6.69
N THR A 21 18.17 0.27 -7.64
CA THR A 21 18.36 -0.04 -9.07
C THR A 21 19.72 -0.66 -9.34
N ASP A 22 20.79 -0.16 -8.72
CA ASP A 22 22.14 -0.72 -8.80
C ASP A 22 22.18 -2.16 -8.21
N GLY A 23 21.28 -2.44 -7.26
CA GLY A 23 20.99 -3.77 -6.72
C GLY A 23 20.23 -4.72 -7.66
N LYS A 24 19.85 -4.27 -8.87
CA LYS A 24 19.17 -5.04 -9.93
C LYS A 24 17.81 -5.60 -9.53
N VAL A 25 17.01 -4.82 -8.81
CA VAL A 25 15.61 -5.15 -8.53
C VAL A 25 14.77 -5.13 -9.82
N ASP A 26 13.67 -5.89 -9.84
CA ASP A 26 12.77 -5.95 -11.00
C ASP A 26 11.82 -4.74 -11.10
N PHE A 27 11.51 -4.11 -9.97
CA PHE A 27 10.64 -2.93 -9.85
C PHE A 27 10.87 -2.22 -8.51
N LEU A 28 10.33 -1.01 -8.37
CA LEU A 28 10.28 -0.28 -7.09
C LEU A 28 8.85 -0.24 -6.55
N LEU A 29 8.70 -0.37 -5.23
CA LEU A 29 7.43 -0.18 -4.53
C LEU A 29 7.57 0.96 -3.54
N ILE A 30 6.91 2.09 -3.82
CA ILE A 30 6.77 3.21 -2.89
C ILE A 30 5.61 2.88 -1.98
N GLU A 31 5.91 2.53 -0.73
CA GLU A 31 4.91 2.05 0.22
C GLU A 31 4.54 3.06 1.32
N THR A 32 3.40 2.81 1.95
CA THR A 32 2.92 3.48 3.17
C THR A 32 2.85 5.01 3.09
N GLN A 33 2.49 5.53 1.93
CA GLN A 33 2.36 6.99 1.78
C GLN A 33 1.03 7.47 2.39
N TYR A 34 1.12 8.39 3.34
CA TYR A 34 -0.04 9.02 3.98
C TYR A 34 -0.29 10.45 3.47
N ASP A 35 0.67 11.02 2.74
CA ASP A 35 0.59 12.31 2.06
C ASP A 35 0.72 12.09 0.55
N LEU A 36 -0.30 12.51 -0.22
CA LEU A 36 -0.32 12.32 -1.68
C LEU A 36 0.79 13.14 -2.36
N LYS A 37 1.10 14.32 -1.85
CA LYS A 37 2.14 15.18 -2.41
C LYS A 37 3.52 14.56 -2.24
N GLU A 38 3.77 13.97 -1.07
CA GLU A 38 5.02 13.23 -0.81
C GLU A 38 5.12 11.99 -1.71
N ALA A 39 4.03 11.25 -1.90
CA ALA A 39 3.99 10.11 -2.82
C ALA A 39 4.38 10.50 -4.26
N LEU A 40 3.90 11.66 -4.73
CA LEU A 40 4.25 12.19 -6.05
C LEU A 40 5.73 12.60 -6.12
N CYS A 41 6.27 13.22 -5.08
CA CYS A 41 7.70 13.53 -5.00
C CYS A 41 8.54 12.23 -5.02
N ALA A 42 8.12 11.20 -4.27
CA ALA A 42 8.80 9.90 -4.27
C ALA A 42 8.81 9.25 -5.66
N LEU A 43 7.67 9.29 -6.37
CA LEU A 43 7.54 8.74 -7.71
C LEU A 43 8.42 9.50 -8.71
N ARG A 44 8.32 10.83 -8.75
CA ARG A 44 9.08 11.67 -9.68
C ARG A 44 10.57 11.62 -9.40
N GLY A 45 10.97 11.68 -8.13
CA GLY A 45 12.36 11.52 -7.70
C GLY A 45 12.92 10.17 -8.12
N SER A 46 12.20 9.08 -7.86
CA SER A 46 12.66 7.73 -8.22
C SER A 46 12.86 7.57 -9.73
N ARG A 47 11.98 8.15 -10.56
CA ARG A 47 12.10 8.15 -12.03
C ARG A 47 13.32 8.88 -12.57
N LYS A 48 13.91 9.81 -11.80
CA LYS A 48 15.19 10.44 -12.19
C LYS A 48 16.35 9.44 -12.21
N SER A 49 16.21 8.33 -11.48
CA SER A 49 17.29 7.36 -11.25
C SER A 49 17.09 6.02 -11.94
N THR A 50 15.91 5.75 -12.52
CA THR A 50 15.60 4.43 -13.11
C THR A 50 14.44 4.46 -14.09
N ASP A 51 14.47 3.53 -15.06
CA ASP A 51 13.38 3.23 -15.98
C ASP A 51 12.55 2.00 -15.54
N LEU A 52 12.85 1.43 -14.37
CA LEU A 52 12.11 0.29 -13.83
C LEU A 52 10.63 0.66 -13.55
N PRO A 53 9.70 -0.30 -13.62
CA PRO A 53 8.33 -0.07 -13.15
C PRO A 53 8.32 0.38 -11.69
N ILE A 54 7.49 1.39 -11.37
CA ILE A 54 7.34 1.92 -10.01
C ILE A 54 5.88 1.79 -9.60
N PHE A 55 5.63 1.02 -8.55
CA PHE A 55 4.31 0.84 -7.96
C PHE A 55 4.16 1.77 -6.77
N VAL A 56 2.94 2.26 -6.52
CA VAL A 56 2.68 3.19 -5.43
C VAL A 56 1.52 2.72 -4.58
N THR A 57 1.71 2.62 -3.27
CA THR A 57 0.63 2.33 -2.33
C THR A 57 0.44 3.47 -1.33
N MET A 58 -0.82 3.88 -1.20
CA MET A 58 -1.25 4.84 -0.18
C MET A 58 -1.83 4.11 1.02
N THR A 59 -1.70 4.67 2.22
CA THR A 59 -2.38 4.14 3.41
C THR A 59 -3.58 5.00 3.78
N PHE A 60 -4.69 4.35 4.16
CA PHE A 60 -5.97 5.01 4.43
C PHE A 60 -6.53 4.61 5.79
N ASN A 61 -7.18 5.57 6.45
CA ASN A 61 -8.02 5.33 7.61
C ASN A 61 -9.49 5.20 7.17
N LEU A 62 -10.22 4.31 7.83
CA LEU A 62 -11.68 4.23 7.70
C LEU A 62 -12.35 5.27 8.61
N HIS A 63 -13.15 6.15 8.01
CA HIS A 63 -13.99 7.12 8.71
C HIS A 63 -15.47 6.90 8.35
N PRO A 64 -16.43 7.46 9.12
CA PRO A 64 -17.86 7.36 8.79
C PRO A 64 -18.22 7.86 7.39
N ARG A 65 -17.41 8.77 6.84
CA ARG A 65 -17.58 9.34 5.49
C ARG A 65 -16.81 8.61 4.39
N GLY A 66 -16.13 7.50 4.70
CA GLY A 66 -15.31 6.72 3.76
C GLY A 66 -13.83 6.67 4.12
N PHE A 67 -13.00 6.32 3.14
CA PHE A 67 -11.56 6.13 3.31
C PHE A 67 -10.75 7.37 2.92
N PHE A 68 -9.88 7.79 3.82
CA PHE A 68 -9.04 8.98 3.63
C PHE A 68 -7.63 8.73 4.15
N THR A 69 -6.63 9.32 3.48
CA THR A 69 -5.27 9.36 4.00
C THR A 69 -5.21 10.19 5.28
N LEU A 70 -4.11 10.11 6.02
CA LEU A 70 -3.91 10.96 7.22
C LEU A 70 -4.03 12.45 6.88
N MET A 71 -3.58 12.84 5.68
CA MET A 71 -3.62 14.22 5.19
C MET A 71 -4.98 14.60 4.60
N GLY A 72 -5.97 13.72 4.67
CA GLY A 72 -7.35 13.98 4.29
C GLY A 72 -7.64 13.82 2.79
N ASN A 73 -6.71 13.27 2.01
CA ASN A 73 -6.96 12.94 0.61
C ASN A 73 -7.92 11.75 0.53
N SER A 74 -8.96 11.87 -0.28
CA SER A 74 -9.85 10.75 -0.59
C SER A 74 -9.15 9.70 -1.46
N THR A 75 -9.60 8.45 -1.39
CA THR A 75 -9.14 7.39 -2.29
C THR A 75 -9.25 7.76 -3.77
N ALA A 76 -10.34 8.44 -4.18
CA ALA A 76 -10.52 8.87 -5.57
C ALA A 76 -9.47 9.90 -6.01
N GLN A 77 -9.17 10.89 -5.17
CA GLN A 77 -8.13 11.88 -5.47
C GLN A 77 -6.75 11.24 -5.60
N CYS A 78 -6.40 10.32 -4.71
CA CYS A 78 -5.12 9.61 -4.81
C CYS A 78 -5.01 8.79 -6.10
N ILE A 79 -6.08 8.07 -6.46
CA ILE A 79 -6.11 7.29 -7.71
C ILE A 79 -5.95 8.20 -8.92
N GLU A 80 -6.72 9.28 -8.99
CA GLU A 80 -6.69 10.21 -10.13
C GLU A 80 -5.30 10.82 -10.34
N GLU A 81 -4.66 11.31 -9.28
CA GLU A 81 -3.32 11.92 -9.39
C GLU A 81 -2.23 10.90 -9.72
N LEU A 82 -2.31 9.68 -9.18
CA LEU A 82 -1.34 8.62 -9.52
C LEU A 82 -1.53 8.10 -10.94
N GLU A 83 -2.77 8.01 -11.43
CA GLU A 83 -3.04 7.66 -12.84
C GLU A 83 -2.53 8.71 -13.82
N LYS A 84 -2.62 10.01 -13.48
CA LYS A 84 -2.02 11.10 -14.29
C LYS A 84 -0.50 10.98 -14.42
N GLU A 85 0.13 10.29 -13.48
CA GLU A 85 1.56 9.99 -13.51
C GLU A 85 1.86 8.65 -14.19
N ASP A 86 0.91 7.98 -14.83
CA ASP A 86 1.12 6.72 -15.57
C ASP A 86 1.76 5.60 -14.71
N VAL A 87 1.36 5.46 -13.44
CA VAL A 87 1.82 4.31 -12.63
C VAL A 87 1.23 3.01 -13.16
N PRO A 88 2.01 1.94 -13.33
CA PRO A 88 1.51 0.67 -13.86
C PRO A 88 0.69 -0.14 -12.84
N VAL A 89 0.89 0.11 -11.54
CA VAL A 89 0.17 -0.53 -10.44
C VAL A 89 0.03 0.49 -9.31
N LEU A 90 -1.16 0.58 -8.73
CA LEU A 90 -1.40 1.33 -7.50
C LEU A 90 -2.08 0.46 -6.46
N GLY A 91 -2.07 0.87 -5.20
CA GLY A 91 -2.69 0.06 -4.17
C GLY A 91 -2.72 0.69 -2.79
N THR A 92 -2.85 -0.18 -1.80
CA THR A 92 -2.91 0.23 -0.41
C THR A 92 -2.30 -0.82 0.51
N ASN A 93 -1.63 -0.31 1.54
CA ASN A 93 -0.99 -1.11 2.55
C ASN A 93 -1.17 -0.49 3.94
N CYS A 94 -0.94 -1.31 4.96
CA CYS A 94 -0.96 -0.92 6.37
C CYS A 94 -2.34 -0.40 6.85
N THR A 95 -2.37 0.10 8.09
CA THR A 95 -3.49 0.73 8.82
C THR A 95 -4.72 -0.16 9.04
N LEU A 96 -5.33 -0.64 7.96
CA LEU A 96 -6.57 -1.41 7.95
C LEU A 96 -6.32 -2.88 8.25
N ASN A 97 -7.27 -3.51 8.93
CA ASN A 97 -7.33 -4.97 9.02
C ASN A 97 -7.79 -5.59 7.68
N SER A 98 -7.74 -6.91 7.56
CA SER A 98 -8.07 -7.58 6.29
C SER A 98 -9.53 -7.41 5.83
N ALA A 99 -10.49 -7.26 6.75
CA ALA A 99 -11.89 -6.99 6.40
C ALA A 99 -12.06 -5.58 5.82
N GLU A 100 -11.52 -4.58 6.53
CA GLU A 100 -11.56 -3.18 6.12
C GLU A 100 -10.79 -2.96 4.80
N MET A 101 -9.69 -3.69 4.61
CA MET A 101 -8.91 -3.68 3.38
C MET A 101 -9.73 -4.24 2.20
N ALA A 102 -10.47 -5.33 2.40
CA ALA A 102 -11.36 -5.86 1.36
C ALA A 102 -12.42 -4.83 0.94
N ASP A 103 -13.02 -4.11 1.90
CA ASP A 103 -13.96 -3.02 1.62
C ASP A 103 -13.32 -1.87 0.85
N LEU A 104 -12.10 -1.46 1.23
CA LEU A 104 -11.36 -0.42 0.51
C LEU A 104 -11.06 -0.84 -0.94
N ILE A 105 -10.63 -2.08 -1.18
CA ILE A 105 -10.35 -2.56 -2.54
C ILE A 105 -11.59 -2.47 -3.44
N LYS A 106 -12.77 -2.78 -2.90
CA LYS A 106 -14.04 -2.60 -3.62
C LYS A 106 -14.24 -1.14 -4.04
N VAL A 107 -14.04 -0.20 -3.12
CA VAL A 107 -14.15 1.24 -3.38
C VAL A 107 -13.11 1.70 -4.41
N MET A 108 -11.87 1.22 -4.32
CA MET A 108 -10.80 1.54 -5.26
C MET A 108 -11.12 1.04 -6.66
N ARG A 109 -11.62 -0.20 -6.79
CA ARG A 109 -11.95 -0.81 -8.09
C ARG A 109 -13.05 -0.06 -8.83
N GLU A 110 -13.95 0.64 -8.15
CA GLU A 110 -14.94 1.53 -8.79
C GLU A 110 -14.31 2.78 -9.45
N LYS A 111 -13.03 3.07 -9.19
CA LYS A 111 -12.35 4.30 -9.63
C LYS A 111 -11.20 4.06 -10.62
N THR A 112 -10.69 2.84 -10.72
CA THR A 112 -9.57 2.52 -11.61
C THR A 112 -9.69 1.14 -12.26
N THR A 113 -9.11 1.02 -13.45
CA THR A 113 -8.90 -0.26 -14.14
C THR A 113 -7.47 -0.79 -13.99
N LEU A 114 -6.56 -0.02 -13.38
CA LEU A 114 -5.19 -0.46 -13.11
C LEU A 114 -5.17 -1.67 -12.17
N PRO A 115 -4.11 -2.49 -12.23
CA PRO A 115 -3.89 -3.52 -11.24
C PRO A 115 -3.84 -2.93 -9.82
N LEU A 116 -4.55 -3.57 -8.90
CA LEU A 116 -4.61 -3.16 -7.49
C LEU A 116 -3.75 -4.06 -6.60
N LEU A 117 -2.91 -3.43 -5.78
CA LEU A 117 -2.12 -4.10 -4.73
C LEU A 117 -2.78 -3.89 -3.34
N ALA A 118 -2.94 -4.96 -2.57
CA ALA A 118 -3.53 -4.94 -1.24
C ALA A 118 -2.64 -5.63 -0.19
N GLN A 119 -2.25 -4.92 0.86
CA GLN A 119 -1.43 -5.45 1.97
C GLN A 119 -1.97 -5.01 3.33
N ALA A 120 -2.93 -5.75 3.89
CA ALA A 120 -3.54 -5.41 5.18
C ALA A 120 -2.62 -5.70 6.38
N ASN A 121 -2.83 -4.97 7.49
CA ASN A 121 -2.28 -5.34 8.78
C ASN A 121 -3.01 -6.55 9.36
N ALA A 122 -2.33 -7.32 10.21
CA ALA A 122 -2.94 -8.39 11.00
C ALA A 122 -3.82 -7.84 12.14
N GLY A 123 -4.68 -6.86 11.87
CA GLY A 123 -5.51 -6.19 12.86
C GLY A 123 -4.91 -4.90 13.40
N LYS A 124 -5.54 -4.35 14.44
CA LYS A 124 -5.08 -3.10 15.06
C LYS A 124 -3.85 -3.38 15.94
N PRO A 125 -2.82 -2.52 15.88
CA PRO A 125 -1.68 -2.64 16.79
C PRO A 125 -2.12 -2.28 18.22
N SER A 126 -1.55 -2.98 19.20
CA SER A 126 -1.62 -2.64 20.62
C SER A 126 -0.22 -2.69 21.21
N LEU A 127 0.03 -1.87 22.22
CA LEU A 127 1.31 -1.82 22.93
C LEU A 127 1.11 -2.38 24.34
N SER A 128 1.91 -3.38 24.72
CA SER A 128 1.95 -3.87 26.10
C SER A 128 2.59 -2.84 27.04
N ALA A 129 2.49 -3.05 28.35
CA ALA A 129 3.16 -2.19 29.32
C ALA A 129 4.70 -2.25 29.20
N GLU A 130 5.22 -3.35 28.66
CA GLU A 130 6.63 -3.64 28.41
C GLU A 130 7.12 -3.10 27.06
N GLY A 131 6.24 -2.48 26.25
CA GLY A 131 6.56 -1.92 24.95
C GLY A 131 6.51 -2.92 23.80
N GLU A 132 5.92 -4.09 23.99
CA GLU A 132 5.75 -5.07 22.92
C GLU A 132 4.53 -4.73 22.05
N VAL A 133 4.72 -4.71 20.74
CA VAL A 133 3.63 -4.49 19.77
C VAL A 133 2.97 -5.82 19.44
N SER A 134 1.66 -5.92 19.65
CA SER A 134 0.86 -7.07 19.21
C SER A 134 -0.24 -6.64 18.26
N TYR A 135 -0.76 -7.58 17.48
CA TYR A 135 -1.76 -7.34 16.44
C TYR A 135 -3.00 -8.20 16.68
N SER A 136 -4.18 -7.60 16.56
CA SER A 136 -5.43 -8.19 17.06
C SER A 136 -6.04 -9.30 16.20
N GLN A 137 -5.60 -9.47 14.95
CA GLN A 137 -6.18 -10.41 14.00
C GLN A 137 -5.27 -11.61 13.81
N GLY A 138 -5.76 -12.79 14.20
CA GLY A 138 -5.04 -14.05 13.99
C GLY A 138 -5.10 -14.52 12.54
N LEU A 139 -4.21 -15.46 12.20
CA LEU A 139 -4.03 -16.02 10.86
C LEU A 139 -5.34 -16.44 10.17
N GLU A 140 -6.12 -17.33 10.80
CA GLU A 140 -7.33 -17.85 10.18
C GLU A 140 -8.41 -16.79 9.99
N ASP A 141 -8.49 -15.79 10.87
CA ASP A 141 -9.43 -14.68 10.66
C ASP A 141 -8.96 -13.75 9.53
N TYR A 142 -7.66 -13.48 9.46
CA TYR A 142 -7.06 -12.67 8.40
C TYR A 142 -7.33 -13.27 7.01
N VAL A 143 -7.03 -14.56 6.83
CA VAL A 143 -7.08 -15.18 5.50
C VAL A 143 -8.50 -15.40 4.98
N ARG A 144 -9.52 -15.33 5.84
CA ARG A 144 -10.94 -15.43 5.43
C ARG A 144 -11.38 -14.31 4.49
N TYR A 145 -10.72 -13.16 4.53
CA TYR A 145 -11.05 -12.01 3.68
C TYR A 145 -10.28 -11.98 2.36
N ILE A 146 -9.31 -12.88 2.16
CA ILE A 146 -8.48 -12.92 0.95
C ILE A 146 -9.31 -13.23 -0.31
N PRO A 147 -10.24 -14.22 -0.32
CA PRO A 147 -11.12 -14.42 -1.46
C PRO A 147 -11.93 -13.16 -1.80
N GLN A 148 -12.44 -12.46 -0.78
CA GLN A 148 -13.20 -11.22 -0.99
C GLN A 148 -12.34 -10.10 -1.58
N MET A 149 -11.06 -9.98 -1.20
CA MET A 149 -10.14 -9.02 -1.83
C MET A 149 -9.95 -9.32 -3.33
N ILE A 150 -9.82 -10.60 -3.69
CA ILE A 150 -9.68 -11.03 -5.10
C ILE A 150 -10.97 -10.71 -5.86
N ASP A 151 -12.14 -11.08 -5.32
CA ASP A 151 -13.44 -10.83 -5.93
C ASP A 151 -13.71 -9.33 -6.10
N ASN A 152 -13.23 -8.50 -5.16
CA ASN A 152 -13.29 -7.04 -5.24
C ASN A 152 -12.26 -6.44 -6.22
N GLY A 153 -11.37 -7.25 -6.79
CA GLY A 153 -10.48 -6.87 -7.87
C GLY A 153 -9.03 -6.59 -7.47
N ALA A 154 -8.55 -7.08 -6.33
CA ALA A 154 -7.12 -7.07 -6.03
C ALA A 154 -6.35 -8.03 -6.97
N ASN A 155 -5.23 -7.56 -7.51
CA ASN A 155 -4.36 -8.32 -8.42
C ASN A 155 -3.09 -8.79 -7.72
N LEU A 156 -2.58 -7.99 -6.79
CA LEU A 156 -1.45 -8.34 -5.94
C LEU A 156 -1.92 -8.32 -4.48
N ILE A 157 -1.65 -9.40 -3.75
CA ILE A 157 -2.08 -9.55 -2.36
C ILE A 157 -0.85 -9.94 -1.52
N GLY A 158 -0.67 -9.25 -0.41
CA GLY A 158 0.37 -9.55 0.57
C GLY A 158 -0.07 -9.20 1.98
N GLY A 159 0.90 -9.17 2.90
CA GLY A 159 0.70 -8.76 4.29
C GLY A 159 1.56 -7.57 4.64
N CYS A 160 1.08 -6.73 5.55
CA CYS A 160 1.85 -5.64 6.15
C CYS A 160 2.15 -5.97 7.63
N CYS A 161 2.04 -4.99 8.53
CA CYS A 161 2.44 -5.18 9.91
C CYS A 161 1.60 -6.25 10.64
N GLY A 162 2.28 -7.05 11.47
CA GLY A 162 1.69 -8.18 12.20
C GLY A 162 1.54 -9.46 11.40
N THR A 163 1.77 -9.43 10.08
CA THR A 163 1.83 -10.66 9.27
C THR A 163 3.22 -11.30 9.35
N ASN A 164 3.30 -12.58 9.02
CA ASN A 164 4.54 -13.36 9.04
C ASN A 164 4.50 -14.44 7.92
N PRO A 165 5.54 -15.27 7.75
CA PRO A 165 5.57 -16.29 6.70
C PRO A 165 4.38 -17.27 6.68
N ASP A 166 3.75 -17.57 7.82
CA ASP A 166 2.58 -18.45 7.89
C ASP A 166 1.36 -17.80 7.21
N TYR A 167 1.19 -16.48 7.35
CA TYR A 167 0.17 -15.71 6.62
C TYR A 167 0.39 -15.81 5.12
N ILE A 168 1.63 -15.57 4.67
CA ILE A 168 1.97 -15.62 3.24
C ILE A 168 1.69 -17.02 2.67
N LYS A 169 2.13 -18.07 3.37
CA LYS A 169 1.89 -19.46 2.95
C LYS A 169 0.41 -19.76 2.82
N ARG A 170 -0.38 -19.39 3.84
CA ARG A 170 -1.82 -19.63 3.86
C ARG A 170 -2.56 -18.86 2.76
N MET A 171 -2.17 -17.61 2.50
CA MET A 171 -2.69 -16.82 1.37
C MET A 171 -2.38 -17.48 0.03
N ALA A 172 -1.13 -17.91 -0.17
CA ALA A 172 -0.73 -18.58 -1.42
C ALA A 172 -1.50 -19.88 -1.68
N GLU A 173 -1.81 -20.65 -0.63
CA GLU A 173 -2.64 -21.85 -0.72
C GLU A 173 -4.10 -21.55 -1.10
N LEU A 174 -4.64 -20.41 -0.69
CA LEU A 174 -5.98 -19.96 -1.06
C LEU A 174 -6.01 -19.47 -2.51
N ILE A 175 -5.06 -18.61 -2.89
CA ILE A 175 -4.99 -18.00 -4.23
C ILE A 175 -4.80 -19.07 -5.30
N LYS A 176 -3.94 -20.08 -5.08
CA LYS A 176 -3.71 -21.16 -6.06
C LYS A 176 -4.94 -22.04 -6.36
N LYS A 177 -5.98 -21.97 -5.53
CA LYS A 177 -7.22 -22.76 -5.71
C LYS A 177 -8.27 -22.02 -6.54
N THR A 178 -8.07 -20.73 -6.78
CA THR A 178 -8.93 -19.85 -7.57
C THR A 178 -8.44 -19.81 -9.01
#